data_AF-A0A3C1MY50-F1
#
_entry.id   AF-A0A3C1MY50-F1
#
_cell.length_a   1.000
_cell.length_b   1.000
_cell.length_c   1.000
_cell.angle_alpha   90.00
_cell.angle_beta   90.00
_cell.angle_gamma   90.00
#
_symmetry.space_group_name_H-M   'P 1'
#
loop_
_entity.id
_entity.type
_entity.pdbx_description
1 polymer ?
#
loop_
_entity_poly.entity_id
_entity_poly.type
_entity_poly.pdbx_seq_one_letter_code
_entity_poly.pdbx_strand_id
1 'polypeptide(L)'
;MQVQVVTWASHAAELGSIRRHVFIDEQNVPEALEWDGLDHRAFHFLVYAGTLPVGCARLLADGHIGRMAVLQDFRGQGAGRALLAAVLQTARQQTLSWLYLNAQTHAAGFYARSGFQPVGAEFPDAGIPHLRMELVMENHSSALNTRFGLAGKLHFVDAAAGVPVVEIITAHASARIAVQGAQVLEWQPTGQQPVLWVSRAAVYQTGKGVRGGVPVCWPWFGAGAEGKPAHGFVRTRLWEVRETGQGVADSVFIRFGMKDDESTRALWDHAFDVELIVTMGAALKMELVTRNTGAAPFEITQGLHTYFRVGAIASTQVTGLEDTVYLDKVLGFARATQHGAVTFDGETDRVYVNTTSDCVIDDAGFKRKIRVAKSGSTSTVVWNPWIEKEKGFADMAQGEYQEMLCVETVNAGEDRVTVAPGGEHRLVAFIALDAAV
;
A
#
# COMPACT_ATOMS: atom_id res chain seq x y z
N MET A 1 15.88 -18.26 12.97
CA MET A 1 15.47 -17.45 14.13
C MET A 1 14.04 -17.01 13.90
N GLN A 2 13.11 -17.43 14.75
CA GLN A 2 11.70 -17.02 14.69
C GLN A 2 11.37 -16.20 15.93
N VAL A 3 10.74 -15.03 15.78
CA VAL A 3 10.33 -14.19 16.91
C VAL A 3 8.84 -14.33 17.14
N GLN A 4 8.44 -14.44 18.40
CA GLN A 4 7.05 -14.42 18.83
C GLN A 4 6.82 -13.26 19.78
N VAL A 5 5.71 -12.54 19.59
CA VAL A 5 5.20 -11.56 20.55
C VAL A 5 4.41 -12.33 21.59
N VAL A 6 4.79 -12.22 22.86
CA VAL A 6 4.24 -12.99 23.97
C VAL A 6 3.81 -12.07 25.11
N THR A 7 3.07 -12.61 26.07
CA THR A 7 2.70 -11.91 27.29
C THR A 7 3.50 -12.46 28.47
N TRP A 8 3.76 -11.62 29.47
CA TRP A 8 4.39 -12.07 30.70
C TRP A 8 3.59 -13.19 31.38
N ALA A 9 2.26 -13.07 31.41
CA ALA A 9 1.38 -14.04 32.07
C ALA A 9 1.54 -15.48 31.53
N SER A 10 1.80 -15.63 30.24
CA SER A 10 1.95 -16.95 29.61
C SER A 10 3.39 -17.44 29.48
N HIS A 11 4.39 -16.54 29.47
CA HIS A 11 5.79 -16.89 29.15
C HIS A 11 6.82 -16.39 30.18
N ALA A 12 6.39 -16.06 31.41
CA ALA A 12 7.27 -15.57 32.48
C ALA A 12 8.46 -16.50 32.76
N ALA A 13 8.29 -17.82 32.66
CA ALA A 13 9.36 -18.78 32.91
C ALA A 13 10.48 -18.68 31.86
N GLU A 14 10.15 -18.66 30.57
CA GLU A 14 11.13 -18.56 29.48
C GLU A 14 11.82 -17.19 29.46
N LEU A 15 11.04 -16.12 29.55
CA LEU A 15 11.55 -14.74 29.63
C LEU A 15 12.46 -14.59 30.86
N GLY A 16 11.99 -15.07 32.02
CA GLY A 16 12.71 -14.97 33.28
C GLY A 16 14.01 -15.77 33.29
N SER A 17 14.02 -16.96 32.68
CA SER A 17 15.22 -17.80 32.57
C SER A 17 16.32 -17.11 31.75
N ILE A 18 15.97 -16.54 30.59
CA ILE A 18 16.93 -15.82 29.74
C ILE A 18 17.47 -14.58 30.46
N ARG A 19 16.57 -13.78 31.07
CA ARG A 19 16.92 -12.55 31.78
C ARG A 19 17.81 -12.81 32.98
N ARG A 20 17.52 -13.85 33.78
CA ARG A 20 18.38 -14.26 34.90
C ARG A 20 19.77 -14.64 34.41
N HIS A 21 19.85 -15.50 33.41
CA HIS A 21 21.15 -15.97 32.90
C HIS A 21 22.00 -14.81 32.37
N VAL A 22 21.43 -13.92 31.57
CA VAL A 22 22.17 -12.84 30.91
C VAL A 22 22.42 -11.65 31.84
N PHE A 23 21.42 -11.19 32.59
CA PHE A 23 21.57 -9.97 33.40
C PHE A 23 22.14 -10.29 34.78
N ILE A 24 21.62 -11.30 35.47
CA ILE A 24 22.03 -11.60 36.86
C ILE A 24 23.31 -12.43 36.87
N ASP A 25 23.30 -13.61 36.24
CA ASP A 25 24.40 -14.56 36.36
C ASP A 25 25.65 -14.11 35.59
N GLU A 26 25.46 -13.61 34.35
CA GLU A 26 26.56 -13.20 33.49
C GLU A 26 27.01 -11.75 33.76
N GLN A 27 26.08 -10.81 33.80
CA GLN A 27 26.40 -9.37 33.91
C GLN A 27 26.40 -8.84 35.36
N ASN A 28 26.08 -9.68 36.35
CA ASN A 28 26.06 -9.33 37.77
C ASN A 28 25.10 -8.17 38.11
N VAL A 29 24.02 -8.00 37.34
CA VAL A 29 22.96 -7.05 37.67
C VAL A 29 22.25 -7.52 38.95
N PRO A 30 22.11 -6.66 39.98
CA PRO A 30 21.37 -7.01 41.19
C PRO A 30 19.94 -7.47 40.89
N GLU A 31 19.53 -8.61 41.44
CA GLU A 31 18.22 -9.21 41.15
C GLU A 31 17.05 -8.25 41.44
N ALA A 32 17.16 -7.41 42.47
CA ALA A 32 16.16 -6.40 42.80
C ALA A 32 15.97 -5.31 41.71
N LEU A 33 16.98 -5.07 40.87
CA LEU A 33 16.90 -4.11 39.75
C LEU A 33 16.36 -4.75 38.46
N GLU A 34 16.47 -6.08 38.34
CA GLU A 34 16.00 -6.81 37.16
C GLU A 34 14.46 -6.88 37.13
N TRP A 35 13.84 -7.12 38.29
CA TRP A 35 12.40 -7.29 38.42
C TRP A 35 11.72 -5.97 38.83
N ASP A 36 11.50 -5.09 37.86
CA ASP A 36 10.99 -3.72 38.06
C ASP A 36 9.45 -3.60 38.21
N GLY A 37 8.72 -4.71 38.12
CA GLY A 37 7.27 -4.76 38.24
C GLY A 37 6.49 -4.24 37.01
N LEU A 38 7.17 -3.89 35.91
CA LEU A 38 6.51 -3.37 34.70
C LEU A 38 6.11 -4.46 33.70
N ASP A 39 6.53 -5.70 33.92
CA ASP A 39 6.42 -6.78 32.93
C ASP A 39 4.98 -7.11 32.53
N HIS A 40 4.01 -6.97 33.43
CA HIS A 40 2.60 -7.21 33.11
C HIS A 40 1.98 -6.17 32.16
N ARG A 41 2.64 -5.02 31.96
CA ARG A 41 2.14 -3.89 31.16
C ARG A 41 2.94 -3.68 29.88
N ALA A 42 3.82 -4.62 29.54
CA ALA A 42 4.74 -4.52 28.42
C ALA A 42 4.43 -5.54 27.32
N PHE A 43 4.80 -5.20 26.09
CA PHE A 43 4.95 -6.20 25.04
C PHE A 43 6.26 -6.96 25.27
N HIS A 44 6.22 -8.29 25.21
CA HIS A 44 7.40 -9.14 25.33
C HIS A 44 7.67 -9.88 24.03
N PHE A 45 8.92 -10.18 23.80
CA PHE A 45 9.39 -10.85 22.59
C PHE A 45 10.29 -12.01 22.99
N LEU A 46 10.09 -13.17 22.40
CA LEU A 46 11.00 -14.31 22.49
C LEU A 46 11.50 -14.66 21.09
N VAL A 47 12.81 -14.89 20.96
CA VAL A 47 13.39 -15.42 19.74
C VAL A 47 13.80 -16.86 19.95
N TYR A 48 13.39 -17.71 19.01
CA TYR A 48 13.62 -19.15 19.04
C TYR A 48 14.64 -19.60 17.98
N ALA A 49 15.53 -20.49 18.39
CA ALA A 49 16.35 -21.32 17.53
C ALA A 49 15.75 -22.73 17.49
N GLY A 50 14.93 -23.01 16.48
CA GLY A 50 14.07 -24.20 16.49
C GLY A 50 12.98 -24.02 17.55
N THR A 51 12.94 -24.92 18.53
CA THR A 51 12.02 -24.86 19.68
C THR A 51 12.64 -24.26 20.94
N LEU A 52 13.93 -23.94 20.92
CA LEU A 52 14.65 -23.41 22.08
C LEU A 52 14.54 -21.88 22.12
N PRO A 53 14.04 -21.27 23.21
CA PRO A 53 14.09 -19.82 23.39
C PRO A 53 15.53 -19.39 23.69
N VAL A 54 16.07 -18.46 22.90
CA VAL A 54 17.49 -18.07 22.96
C VAL A 54 17.73 -16.58 23.20
N GLY A 55 16.67 -15.78 23.22
CA GLY A 55 16.74 -14.36 23.54
C GLY A 55 15.37 -13.75 23.80
N CYS A 56 15.38 -12.57 24.43
CA CYS A 56 14.17 -11.81 24.72
C CYS A 56 14.36 -10.30 24.54
N ALA A 57 13.24 -9.60 24.45
CA ALA A 57 13.18 -8.14 24.55
C ALA A 57 11.84 -7.70 25.15
N ARG A 58 11.77 -6.45 25.60
CA ARG A 58 10.57 -5.83 26.15
C ARG A 58 10.36 -4.43 25.54
N LEU A 59 9.12 -4.08 25.24
CA LEU A 59 8.70 -2.75 24.81
C LEU A 59 7.60 -2.22 25.74
N LEU A 60 7.83 -1.05 26.34
CA LEU A 60 6.86 -0.34 27.17
C LEU A 60 6.04 0.66 26.33
N ALA A 61 4.90 1.09 26.88
CA ALA A 61 3.96 1.99 26.22
C ALA A 61 4.51 3.41 25.97
N ASP A 62 5.54 3.81 26.71
CA ASP A 62 6.25 5.08 26.53
C ASP A 62 7.37 5.01 25.47
N GLY A 63 7.51 3.86 24.79
CA GLY A 63 8.54 3.62 23.78
C GLY A 63 9.87 3.13 24.32
N HIS A 64 9.99 2.84 25.62
CA HIS A 64 11.21 2.26 26.17
C HIS A 64 11.40 0.81 25.72
N ILE A 65 12.50 0.55 25.01
CA ILE A 65 12.99 -0.80 24.71
C ILE A 65 13.95 -1.21 25.83
N GLY A 66 13.65 -2.32 26.50
CA GLY A 66 14.45 -2.84 27.59
C GLY A 66 14.57 -4.36 27.55
N ARG A 67 15.35 -4.91 28.49
CA ARG A 67 15.54 -6.35 28.69
C ARG A 67 15.90 -7.10 27.41
N MET A 68 16.67 -6.44 26.53
CA MET A 68 17.16 -7.03 25.29
C MET A 68 18.34 -7.94 25.63
N ALA A 69 18.11 -9.25 25.56
CA ALA A 69 19.07 -10.27 25.98
C ALA A 69 19.13 -11.41 24.95
N VAL A 70 20.33 -11.92 24.70
CA VAL A 70 20.56 -13.11 23.89
C VAL A 70 21.59 -13.97 24.61
N LEU A 71 21.30 -15.25 24.77
CA LEU A 71 22.21 -16.24 25.36
C LEU A 71 23.55 -16.23 24.60
N GLN A 72 24.66 -16.38 25.32
CA GLN A 72 26.02 -16.21 24.81
C GLN A 72 26.27 -17.00 23.51
N ASP A 73 25.87 -18.27 23.47
CA ASP A 73 26.07 -19.18 22.34
C ASP A 73 25.35 -18.75 21.06
N PHE A 74 24.33 -17.90 21.16
CA PHE A 74 23.50 -17.44 20.04
C PHE A 74 23.79 -16.01 19.60
N ARG A 75 24.76 -15.34 20.23
CA ARG A 75 25.22 -14.00 19.83
C ARG A 75 25.95 -14.07 18.49
N GLY A 76 25.87 -12.99 17.71
CA GLY A 76 26.44 -12.96 16.35
C GLY A 76 25.65 -13.76 15.30
N GLN A 77 24.65 -14.54 15.69
CA GLN A 77 23.83 -15.37 14.78
C GLN A 77 22.52 -14.69 14.33
N GLY A 78 22.39 -13.38 14.55
CA GLY A 78 21.24 -12.58 14.10
C GLY A 78 20.01 -12.57 15.03
N ALA A 79 20.04 -13.25 16.18
CA ALA A 79 18.94 -13.27 17.15
C ALA A 79 18.56 -11.85 17.64
N GLY A 80 19.54 -11.04 18.04
CA GLY A 80 19.29 -9.66 18.48
C GLY A 80 18.70 -8.78 17.36
N ARG A 81 19.16 -8.94 16.11
CA ARG A 81 18.60 -8.23 14.95
C ARG A 81 17.14 -8.60 14.73
N ALA A 82 16.80 -9.89 14.86
CA ALA A 82 15.43 -10.38 14.73
C ALA A 82 14.52 -9.80 15.83
N LEU A 83 14.99 -9.79 17.09
CA LEU A 83 14.26 -9.17 18.21
C LEU A 83 14.01 -7.68 17.96
N LEU A 84 15.05 -6.91 17.62
CA LEU A 84 14.92 -5.47 17.39
C LEU A 84 13.97 -5.17 16.22
N ALA A 85 14.02 -5.94 15.14
CA ALA A 85 13.08 -5.78 14.03
C ALA A 85 11.62 -5.99 14.46
N ALA A 86 11.34 -7.02 15.27
CA ALA A 86 10.01 -7.29 15.81
C ALA A 86 9.53 -6.19 16.77
N VAL A 87 10.43 -5.65 17.60
CA VAL A 87 10.15 -4.50 18.48
C VAL A 87 9.78 -3.27 17.67
N LEU A 88 10.58 -2.91 16.66
CA LEU A 88 10.29 -1.77 15.78
C LEU A 88 8.98 -1.95 15.00
N GLN A 89 8.66 -3.16 14.57
CA GLN A 89 7.38 -3.46 13.94
C GLN A 89 6.21 -3.25 14.91
N THR A 90 6.33 -3.74 16.14
CA THR A 90 5.29 -3.58 17.17
C THR A 90 5.12 -2.12 17.56
N ALA A 91 6.21 -1.37 17.72
CA ALA A 91 6.18 0.05 17.98
C ALA A 91 5.41 0.83 16.89
N ARG A 92 5.63 0.49 15.61
CA ARG A 92 4.86 1.07 14.49
C ARG A 92 3.38 0.71 14.57
N GLN A 93 3.04 -0.54 14.93
CA GLN A 93 1.64 -0.96 15.12
C GLN A 93 0.96 -0.22 16.28
N GLN A 94 1.72 0.13 17.32
CA GLN A 94 1.26 0.95 18.44
C GLN A 94 1.33 2.46 18.15
N THR A 95 1.65 2.87 16.92
CA THR A 95 1.76 4.28 16.49
C THR A 95 2.72 5.13 17.32
N LEU A 96 3.70 4.50 17.96
CA LEU A 96 4.71 5.21 18.74
C LEU A 96 5.57 6.06 17.79
N SER A 97 5.60 7.36 18.04
CA SER A 97 6.39 8.34 17.26
C SER A 97 7.85 8.43 17.72
N TRP A 98 8.20 7.77 18.81
CA TRP A 98 9.53 7.85 19.41
C TRP A 98 9.80 6.60 20.26
N LEU A 99 11.04 6.12 20.20
CA LEU A 99 11.55 5.00 20.98
C LEU A 99 12.86 5.39 21.62
N TYR A 100 13.17 4.78 22.75
CA TYR A 100 14.45 4.97 23.42
C TYR A 100 14.88 3.72 24.17
N LEU A 101 16.18 3.67 24.47
CA LEU A 101 16.78 2.61 25.27
C LEU A 101 18.05 3.10 25.93
N ASN A 102 18.45 2.42 26.99
CA ASN A 102 19.77 2.55 27.58
C ASN A 102 20.62 1.42 27.00
N ALA A 103 21.49 1.73 26.03
CA ALA A 103 22.38 0.74 25.44
C ALA A 103 23.63 0.62 26.31
N GLN A 104 24.06 -0.60 26.62
CA GLN A 104 25.44 -0.80 27.06
C GLN A 104 26.38 -0.23 25.97
N THR A 105 27.43 0.47 26.37
CA THR A 105 28.26 1.24 25.43
C THR A 105 28.82 0.40 24.28
N HIS A 106 29.19 -0.86 24.55
CA HIS A 106 29.63 -1.81 23.52
C HIS A 106 28.52 -2.26 22.56
N ALA A 107 27.25 -2.17 22.96
CA ALA A 107 26.09 -2.47 22.13
C ALA A 107 25.54 -1.25 21.38
N ALA A 108 26.04 -0.03 21.64
CA ALA A 108 25.53 1.18 20.99
C ALA A 108 25.61 1.09 19.45
N GLY A 109 26.72 0.56 18.92
CA GLY A 109 26.87 0.34 17.47
C GLY A 109 25.84 -0.63 16.87
N PHE A 110 25.27 -1.56 17.65
CA PHE A 110 24.20 -2.44 17.20
C PHE A 110 22.90 -1.67 16.97
N TYR A 111 22.52 -0.78 17.88
CA TYR A 111 21.32 0.03 17.74
C TYR A 111 21.49 1.16 16.70
N ALA A 112 22.68 1.75 16.61
CA ALA A 112 23.00 2.78 15.62
C ALA A 112 22.78 2.29 14.17
N ARG A 113 23.10 1.01 13.88
CA ARG A 113 22.80 0.40 12.57
C ARG A 113 21.31 0.32 12.23
N SER A 114 20.43 0.49 13.23
CA SER A 114 18.98 0.52 13.06
C SER A 114 18.40 1.93 13.20
N GLY A 115 19.24 2.97 13.13
CA GLY A 115 18.84 4.38 13.10
C GLY A 115 18.84 5.10 14.45
N PHE A 116 19.06 4.38 15.57
CA PHE A 116 19.11 5.02 16.90
C PHE A 116 20.32 5.96 17.01
N GLN A 117 20.10 7.14 17.58
CA GLN A 117 21.13 8.14 17.82
C GLN A 117 21.44 8.25 19.32
N PRO A 118 22.72 8.42 19.71
CA PRO A 118 23.07 8.64 21.11
C PRO A 118 22.60 10.03 21.58
N VAL A 119 22.11 10.10 22.82
CA VAL A 119 21.65 11.34 23.44
C VAL A 119 22.28 11.48 24.82
N GLY A 120 23.00 12.59 25.04
CA GLY A 120 23.67 12.88 26.31
C GLY A 120 24.99 12.14 26.52
N ALA A 121 25.48 12.17 27.75
CA ALA A 121 26.73 11.54 28.16
C ALA A 121 26.52 10.08 28.61
N GLU A 122 27.61 9.32 28.61
CA GLU A 122 27.65 7.99 29.23
C GLU A 122 27.31 8.06 30.73
N PHE A 123 26.55 7.09 31.22
CA PHE A 123 26.17 6.98 32.62
C PHE A 123 26.20 5.53 33.11
N PRO A 124 26.43 5.29 34.41
CA PRO A 124 26.36 3.95 34.98
C PRO A 124 24.90 3.52 35.19
N ASP A 125 24.56 2.30 34.76
CA ASP A 125 23.30 1.62 35.09
C ASP A 125 23.61 0.21 35.58
N ALA A 126 23.21 -0.11 36.82
CA ALA A 126 23.63 -1.31 37.56
C ALA A 126 25.16 -1.53 37.58
N GLY A 127 25.96 -0.46 37.55
CA GLY A 127 27.43 -0.51 37.53
C GLY A 127 28.03 -0.75 36.14
N ILE A 128 27.21 -0.84 35.08
CA ILE A 128 27.64 -1.04 33.70
C ILE A 128 27.56 0.29 32.94
N PRO A 129 28.57 0.67 32.13
CA PRO A 129 28.52 1.85 31.28
C PRO A 129 27.42 1.77 30.22
N HIS A 130 26.53 2.76 30.22
CA HIS A 130 25.42 2.88 29.29
C HIS A 130 25.39 4.24 28.59
N LEU A 131 24.81 4.24 27.39
CA LEU A 131 24.52 5.43 26.61
C LEU A 131 23.02 5.40 26.27
N ARG A 132 22.33 6.50 26.55
CA ARG A 132 20.94 6.66 26.13
C ARG A 132 20.92 6.80 24.62
N MET A 133 20.05 6.03 23.96
CA MET A 133 19.86 6.08 22.52
C MET A 133 18.39 6.25 22.19
N GLU A 134 18.11 7.07 21.19
CA GLU A 134 16.75 7.43 20.80
C GLU A 134 16.55 7.21 19.29
N LEU A 135 15.34 6.82 18.92
CA LEU A 135 14.89 6.71 17.54
C LEU A 135 13.56 7.45 17.42
N VAL A 136 13.56 8.55 16.68
CA VAL A 136 12.30 9.14 16.21
C VAL A 136 11.72 8.18 15.18
N MET A 137 10.55 7.64 15.48
CA MET A 137 9.82 6.82 14.54
C MET A 137 9.18 7.78 13.56
N GLU A 138 9.70 7.84 12.33
CA GLU A 138 9.00 8.55 11.26
C GLU A 138 7.63 7.91 11.06
N ASN A 139 6.60 8.48 11.68
CA ASN A 139 5.24 8.31 11.22
C ASN A 139 5.20 9.05 9.87
N HIS A 140 5.30 8.30 8.77
CA HIS A 140 5.29 8.84 7.41
C HIS A 140 4.17 9.87 7.24
N SER A 141 3.00 9.61 7.81
CA SER A 141 1.85 10.52 7.85
C SER A 141 2.16 11.89 8.47
N SER A 142 2.90 11.99 9.58
CA SER A 142 3.23 13.27 10.22
C SER A 142 4.15 14.13 9.34
N ALA A 143 5.19 13.53 8.76
CA ALA A 143 6.10 14.25 7.86
C ALA A 143 5.37 14.71 6.58
N LEU A 144 4.50 13.86 6.05
CA LEU A 144 3.64 14.19 4.90
C LEU A 144 2.65 15.30 5.24
N ASN A 145 2.01 15.28 6.41
CA ASN A 145 1.10 16.34 6.85
C ASN A 145 1.79 17.71 6.94
N THR A 146 3.00 17.76 7.50
CA THR A 146 3.76 19.02 7.59
C THR A 146 4.09 19.59 6.21
N ARG A 147 4.37 18.75 5.22
CA ARG A 147 4.81 19.18 3.89
C ARG A 147 3.67 19.39 2.89
N PHE A 148 2.61 18.60 3.00
CA PHE A 148 1.58 18.43 1.98
C PHE A 148 0.15 18.47 2.54
N GLY A 149 -0.03 18.63 3.86
CA GLY A 149 -1.35 18.79 4.45
C GLY A 149 -2.04 20.08 4.00
N LEU A 150 -3.34 20.01 3.77
CA LEU A 150 -4.20 21.18 3.52
C LEU A 150 -5.24 21.27 4.63
N ALA A 151 -5.18 22.32 5.44
CA ALA A 151 -6.03 22.48 6.62
C ALA A 151 -7.52 22.26 6.29
N GLY A 152 -8.14 21.29 6.98
CA GLY A 152 -9.56 20.93 6.82
C GLY A 152 -9.93 20.22 5.51
N LYS A 153 -8.97 19.95 4.61
CA LYS A 153 -9.22 19.42 3.27
C LYS A 153 -8.44 18.17 2.93
N LEU A 154 -7.18 18.08 3.37
CA LEU A 154 -6.29 16.97 3.05
C LEU A 154 -5.37 16.71 4.23
N HIS A 155 -5.35 15.47 4.70
CA HIS A 155 -4.38 15.03 5.70
C HIS A 155 -3.98 13.57 5.45
N PHE A 156 -2.86 13.16 6.02
CA PHE A 156 -2.32 11.82 5.92
C PHE A 156 -2.50 11.09 7.24
N VAL A 157 -2.86 9.82 7.16
CA VAL A 157 -2.96 8.87 8.28
C VAL A 157 -2.28 7.56 7.89
N ASP A 158 -1.83 6.77 8.85
CA ASP A 158 -1.29 5.44 8.56
C ASP A 158 -2.41 4.39 8.67
N ALA A 159 -2.80 3.77 7.55
CA ALA A 159 -3.80 2.70 7.54
C ALA A 159 -3.24 1.37 8.07
N ALA A 160 -1.93 1.20 7.95
CA ALA A 160 -1.13 0.14 8.57
C ALA A 160 0.32 0.63 8.68
N ALA A 161 1.15 -0.11 9.40
CA ALA A 161 2.58 0.20 9.49
C ALA A 161 3.21 0.26 8.09
N GLY A 162 3.72 1.44 7.71
CA GLY A 162 4.35 1.66 6.41
C GLY A 162 3.38 1.81 5.24
N VAL A 163 2.08 2.02 5.49
CA VAL A 163 1.06 2.25 4.46
C VAL A 163 0.31 3.56 4.76
N PRO A 164 0.89 4.72 4.40
CA PRO A 164 0.22 6.00 4.55
C PRO A 164 -0.94 6.09 3.56
N VAL A 165 -2.04 6.66 4.02
CA VAL A 165 -3.24 6.96 3.24
C VAL A 165 -3.52 8.45 3.39
N VAL A 166 -3.76 9.12 2.29
CA VAL A 166 -4.31 10.48 2.29
C VAL A 166 -5.82 10.40 2.42
N GLU A 167 -6.40 11.25 3.25
CA GLU A 167 -7.83 11.45 3.40
C GLU A 167 -8.17 12.87 2.97
N ILE A 168 -9.13 12.97 2.05
CA ILE A 168 -9.46 14.21 1.37
C ILE A 168 -10.96 14.47 1.53
N ILE A 169 -11.29 15.69 1.93
CA ILE A 169 -12.66 16.16 2.10
C ILE A 169 -12.79 17.48 1.35
N THR A 170 -13.83 17.55 0.52
CA THR A 170 -14.26 18.77 -0.19
C THR A 170 -15.75 18.98 0.11
N ALA A 171 -16.31 20.12 -0.30
CA ALA A 171 -17.76 20.33 -0.27
C ALA A 171 -18.53 19.30 -1.11
N HIS A 172 -17.89 18.71 -2.12
CA HIS A 172 -18.53 17.88 -3.14
C HIS A 172 -18.29 16.38 -2.99
N ALA A 173 -17.25 15.96 -2.27
CA ALA A 173 -16.87 14.56 -2.13
C ALA A 173 -15.87 14.32 -0.99
N SER A 174 -15.82 13.08 -0.50
CA SER A 174 -14.69 12.51 0.23
C SER A 174 -13.89 11.55 -0.66
N ALA A 175 -12.60 11.39 -0.37
CA ALA A 175 -11.74 10.44 -1.04
C ALA A 175 -10.62 9.91 -0.13
N ARG A 176 -10.12 8.72 -0.45
CA ARG A 176 -8.94 8.12 0.20
C ARG A 176 -7.98 7.59 -0.86
N ILE A 177 -6.68 7.83 -0.69
CA ILE A 177 -5.64 7.37 -1.63
C ILE A 177 -4.49 6.78 -0.83
N ALA A 178 -4.14 5.52 -1.09
CA ALA A 178 -2.91 4.96 -0.54
C ALA A 178 -1.70 5.58 -1.24
N VAL A 179 -0.72 6.05 -0.47
CA VAL A 179 0.54 6.54 -1.02
C VAL A 179 1.29 5.39 -1.71
N GLN A 180 1.12 4.15 -1.21
CA GLN A 180 1.56 2.96 -1.94
C GLN A 180 0.73 2.78 -3.21
N GLY A 181 1.42 2.66 -4.33
CA GLY A 181 0.82 2.53 -5.65
C GLY A 181 0.15 3.79 -6.17
N ALA A 182 0.19 4.91 -5.42
CA ALA A 182 -0.68 6.07 -5.64
C ALA A 182 -2.16 5.65 -5.83
N GLN A 183 -2.59 4.61 -5.12
CA GLN A 183 -3.81 3.89 -5.43
C GLN A 183 -5.02 4.62 -4.83
N VAL A 184 -5.87 5.18 -5.68
CA VAL A 184 -7.14 5.78 -5.24
C VAL A 184 -8.01 4.65 -4.70
N LEU A 185 -8.36 4.71 -3.43
CA LEU A 185 -9.13 3.67 -2.75
C LEU A 185 -10.62 4.02 -2.78
N GLU A 186 -10.94 5.27 -2.54
CA GLU A 186 -12.30 5.73 -2.36
C GLU A 186 -12.50 7.08 -3.04
N TRP A 187 -13.65 7.24 -3.67
CA TRP A 187 -14.20 8.53 -4.06
C TRP A 187 -15.72 8.43 -3.90
N GLN A 188 -16.26 9.31 -3.06
CA GLN A 188 -17.67 9.34 -2.72
C GLN A 188 -18.19 10.78 -2.83
N PRO A 189 -18.93 11.10 -3.90
CA PRO A 189 -19.65 12.36 -3.98
C PRO A 189 -20.63 12.54 -2.81
N THR A 190 -20.78 13.76 -2.33
CA THR A 190 -21.67 14.10 -1.21
C THR A 190 -23.10 13.61 -1.46
N GLY A 191 -23.65 12.86 -0.51
CA GLY A 191 -25.02 12.34 -0.60
C GLY A 191 -25.17 11.10 -1.50
N GLN A 192 -24.08 10.55 -2.04
CA GLN A 192 -24.09 9.39 -2.91
C GLN A 192 -23.46 8.18 -2.23
N GLN A 193 -23.75 6.97 -2.74
CA GLN A 193 -22.98 5.77 -2.40
C GLN A 193 -21.54 5.91 -2.90
N PRO A 194 -20.54 5.26 -2.27
CA PRO A 194 -19.18 5.21 -2.81
C PRO A 194 -19.19 4.79 -4.29
N VAL A 195 -18.42 5.49 -5.13
CA VAL A 195 -18.32 5.15 -6.56
C VAL A 195 -17.28 4.07 -6.80
N LEU A 196 -16.21 4.07 -6.03
CA LEU A 196 -15.17 3.05 -6.09
C LEU A 196 -15.47 1.92 -5.11
N TRP A 197 -15.15 0.70 -5.52
CA TRP A 197 -15.26 -0.49 -4.68
C TRP A 197 -13.89 -0.89 -4.13
N VAL A 198 -13.81 -1.17 -2.83
CA VAL A 198 -12.67 -1.81 -2.17
C VAL A 198 -13.20 -3.01 -1.40
N SER A 199 -12.50 -4.14 -1.52
CA SER A 199 -12.85 -5.38 -0.82
C SER A 199 -12.89 -5.16 0.69
N ARG A 200 -13.89 -5.75 1.35
CA ARG A 200 -13.96 -5.82 2.82
C ARG A 200 -12.84 -6.66 3.43
N ALA A 201 -12.26 -7.57 2.66
CA ALA A 201 -11.10 -8.40 3.03
C ALA A 201 -9.77 -7.81 2.53
N ALA A 202 -9.76 -6.57 2.02
CA ALA A 202 -8.55 -5.95 1.52
C ALA A 202 -7.50 -5.81 2.64
N VAL A 203 -6.24 -6.14 2.31
CA VAL A 203 -5.12 -6.07 3.25
C VAL A 203 -4.29 -4.83 2.96
N TYR A 204 -4.09 -4.00 3.98
CA TYR A 204 -3.19 -2.86 3.93
C TYR A 204 -1.80 -3.29 4.43
N GLN A 205 -0.89 -3.54 3.49
CA GLN A 205 0.47 -4.02 3.81
C GLN A 205 1.49 -3.46 2.81
N THR A 206 2.66 -3.06 3.31
CA THR A 206 3.79 -2.65 2.47
C THR A 206 4.15 -3.76 1.49
N GLY A 207 4.33 -3.42 0.22
CA GLY A 207 4.68 -4.38 -0.83
C GLY A 207 3.49 -5.15 -1.43
N LYS A 208 2.26 -4.94 -0.94
CA LYS A 208 1.05 -5.61 -1.44
C LYS A 208 0.01 -4.58 -1.91
N GLY A 209 -0.44 -4.72 -3.16
CA GLY A 209 -1.50 -3.85 -3.70
C GLY A 209 -2.82 -4.08 -2.97
N VAL A 210 -3.63 -3.02 -2.83
CA VAL A 210 -4.95 -3.11 -2.19
C VAL A 210 -5.95 -3.69 -3.21
N ARG A 211 -6.84 -4.58 -2.78
CA ARG A 211 -7.89 -5.15 -3.65
C ARG A 211 -9.04 -4.15 -3.81
N GLY A 212 -9.10 -3.51 -4.97
CA GLY A 212 -10.13 -2.53 -5.33
C GLY A 212 -9.57 -1.14 -5.58
N GLY A 213 -10.43 -0.12 -5.60
CA GLY A 213 -10.05 1.25 -5.92
C GLY A 213 -9.56 1.37 -7.36
N VAL A 214 -8.40 1.99 -7.56
CA VAL A 214 -7.77 2.19 -8.88
C VAL A 214 -6.29 1.81 -8.83
N PRO A 215 -5.94 0.51 -8.90
CA PRO A 215 -4.55 0.09 -9.05
C PRO A 215 -3.92 0.66 -10.34
N VAL A 216 -2.72 1.21 -10.21
CA VAL A 216 -1.92 1.68 -11.35
C VAL A 216 -1.12 0.52 -11.93
N CYS A 217 -1.44 0.14 -13.17
CA CYS A 217 -0.78 -0.94 -13.89
C CYS A 217 0.28 -0.32 -14.81
N TRP A 218 1.57 -0.52 -14.53
CA TRP A 218 2.66 0.10 -15.29
C TRP A 218 4.01 -0.57 -14.97
N PRO A 219 4.92 -0.79 -15.94
CA PRO A 219 4.90 -0.36 -17.36
C PRO A 219 4.34 -1.43 -18.31
N TRP A 220 3.66 -2.45 -17.78
CA TRP A 220 2.86 -3.36 -18.58
C TRP A 220 1.49 -3.62 -17.94
N PHE A 221 0.50 -3.86 -18.78
CA PHE A 221 -0.85 -4.26 -18.38
C PHE A 221 -1.05 -5.77 -18.62
N GLY A 222 -1.63 -6.47 -17.64
CA GLY A 222 -1.83 -7.92 -17.69
C GLY A 222 -0.60 -8.71 -17.23
N ALA A 223 -0.39 -9.90 -17.78
CA ALA A 223 0.74 -10.75 -17.38
C ALA A 223 2.08 -10.07 -17.73
N GLY A 224 3.05 -10.17 -16.81
CA GLY A 224 4.44 -9.81 -17.10
C GLY A 224 5.15 -10.90 -17.89
N ALA A 225 6.33 -10.58 -18.43
CA ALA A 225 7.27 -11.60 -18.90
C ALA A 225 7.66 -12.56 -17.76
N GLU A 226 8.27 -13.70 -18.09
CA GLU A 226 8.70 -14.68 -17.09
C GLU A 226 9.51 -14.03 -15.95
N GLY A 227 9.15 -14.37 -14.72
CA GLY A 227 9.75 -13.79 -13.50
C GLY A 227 9.28 -12.37 -13.15
N LYS A 228 8.42 -11.73 -13.96
CA LYS A 228 7.89 -10.39 -13.69
C LYS A 228 6.46 -10.44 -13.15
N PRO A 229 6.10 -9.54 -12.22
CA PRO A 229 4.75 -9.49 -11.66
C PRO A 229 3.71 -9.13 -12.72
N ALA A 230 2.47 -9.58 -12.53
CA ALA A 230 1.34 -9.09 -13.31
C ALA A 230 1.08 -7.61 -13.01
N HIS A 231 0.73 -6.87 -14.06
CA HIS A 231 0.38 -5.44 -14.07
C HIS A 231 1.53 -4.51 -13.61
N GLY A 232 2.76 -4.89 -13.93
CA GLY A 232 3.91 -4.09 -13.58
C GLY A 232 4.24 -4.12 -12.10
N PHE A 233 4.97 -3.10 -11.66
CA PHE A 233 5.61 -3.09 -10.33
C PHE A 233 5.29 -1.85 -9.50
N VAL A 234 4.58 -0.85 -10.05
CA VAL A 234 4.38 0.42 -9.34
C VAL A 234 3.29 0.36 -8.28
N ARG A 235 2.25 -0.48 -8.47
CA ARG A 235 1.11 -0.60 -7.53
C ARG A 235 1.46 -1.16 -6.15
N THR A 236 2.64 -1.77 -6.00
CA THR A 236 3.10 -2.37 -4.73
C THR A 236 4.23 -1.57 -4.09
N ARG A 237 4.59 -0.42 -4.64
CA ARG A 237 5.71 0.42 -4.17
C ARG A 237 5.19 1.72 -3.59
N LEU A 238 5.90 2.29 -2.62
CA LEU A 238 5.57 3.61 -2.09
C LEU A 238 5.92 4.68 -3.14
N TRP A 239 4.99 5.59 -3.42
CA TRP A 239 5.25 6.73 -4.31
C TRP A 239 5.67 7.95 -3.50
N GLU A 240 6.44 8.83 -4.12
CA GLU A 240 6.72 10.15 -3.57
C GLU A 240 5.47 11.02 -3.70
N VAL A 241 5.02 11.65 -2.61
CA VAL A 241 4.11 12.79 -2.70
C VAL A 241 4.93 14.00 -3.13
N ARG A 242 4.62 14.57 -4.29
CA ARG A 242 5.38 15.69 -4.88
C ARG A 242 4.71 17.03 -4.65
N GLU A 243 3.38 17.05 -4.70
CA GLU A 243 2.61 18.28 -4.66
C GLU A 243 1.18 18.03 -4.18
N THR A 244 0.62 18.99 -3.47
CA THR A 244 -0.79 19.04 -3.09
C THR A 244 -1.27 20.47 -3.22
N GLY A 245 -2.53 20.66 -3.62
CA GLY A 245 -3.08 22.00 -3.69
C GLY A 245 -4.60 22.01 -3.83
N GLN A 246 -5.16 23.20 -3.65
CA GLN A 246 -6.56 23.45 -3.96
C GLN A 246 -6.68 23.82 -5.45
N GLY A 247 -7.59 23.15 -6.14
CA GLY A 247 -7.96 23.46 -7.51
C GLY A 247 -9.21 24.34 -7.59
N VAL A 248 -9.80 24.38 -8.78
CA VAL A 248 -11.03 25.14 -9.04
C VAL A 248 -12.26 24.48 -8.41
N ALA A 249 -13.31 25.26 -8.14
CA ALA A 249 -14.59 24.74 -7.63
C ALA A 249 -14.45 23.79 -6.43
N ASP A 250 -13.63 24.20 -5.46
CA ASP A 250 -13.34 23.45 -4.23
C ASP A 250 -12.62 22.11 -4.40
N SER A 251 -12.17 21.77 -5.61
CA SER A 251 -11.42 20.53 -5.82
C SER A 251 -10.09 20.56 -5.07
N VAL A 252 -9.59 19.39 -4.72
CA VAL A 252 -8.23 19.20 -4.21
C VAL A 252 -7.47 18.36 -5.23
N PHE A 253 -6.20 18.66 -5.45
CA PHE A 253 -5.32 17.80 -6.24
C PHE A 253 -4.12 17.33 -5.41
N ILE A 254 -3.64 16.14 -5.76
CA ILE A 254 -2.40 15.57 -5.25
C ILE A 254 -1.62 14.96 -6.41
N ARG A 255 -0.31 15.15 -6.42
CA ARG A 255 0.63 14.62 -7.40
C ARG A 255 1.55 13.63 -6.70
N PHE A 256 1.52 12.41 -7.18
CA PHE A 256 2.47 11.37 -6.80
C PHE A 256 3.48 11.17 -7.93
N GLY A 257 4.69 10.73 -7.61
CA GLY A 257 5.64 10.30 -8.64
C GLY A 257 6.64 9.24 -8.19
N MET A 258 7.29 8.65 -9.19
CA MET A 258 8.34 7.64 -9.03
C MET A 258 9.32 7.76 -10.19
N LYS A 259 10.62 7.76 -9.86
CA LYS A 259 11.71 7.69 -10.84
C LYS A 259 12.33 6.32 -10.82
N ASP A 260 13.09 6.00 -11.86
CA ASP A 260 13.90 4.79 -11.84
C ASP A 260 14.96 4.81 -10.73
N ASP A 261 15.17 3.64 -10.14
CA ASP A 261 16.25 3.34 -9.22
C ASP A 261 16.87 1.97 -9.57
N GLU A 262 17.94 1.58 -8.88
CA GLU A 262 18.60 0.29 -9.11
C GLU A 262 17.63 -0.91 -9.08
N SER A 263 16.66 -0.89 -8.17
CA SER A 263 15.68 -1.98 -8.01
C SER A 263 14.63 -2.02 -9.13
N THR A 264 14.22 -0.87 -9.67
CA THR A 264 13.30 -0.83 -10.82
C THR A 264 14.04 -1.19 -12.10
N ARG A 265 15.29 -0.75 -12.26
CA ARG A 265 16.16 -1.09 -13.39
C ARG A 265 16.42 -2.58 -13.51
N ALA A 266 16.54 -3.29 -12.38
CA ALA A 266 16.64 -4.74 -12.36
C ALA A 266 15.39 -5.45 -12.93
N LEU A 267 14.20 -4.82 -12.85
CA LEU A 267 12.95 -5.37 -13.41
C LEU A 267 12.70 -4.90 -14.85
N TRP A 268 13.05 -3.65 -15.14
CA TRP A 268 12.82 -2.99 -16.41
C TRP A 268 13.86 -1.88 -16.59
N ASP A 269 14.86 -2.15 -17.43
CA ASP A 269 16.05 -1.30 -17.59
C ASP A 269 15.79 -0.09 -18.49
N HIS A 270 14.95 0.83 -18.02
CA HIS A 270 14.70 2.11 -18.67
C HIS A 270 14.68 3.25 -17.65
N ALA A 271 15.16 4.42 -18.08
CA ALA A 271 15.10 5.63 -17.27
C ALA A 271 13.72 6.23 -17.43
N PHE A 272 13.06 6.51 -16.31
CA PHE A 272 11.70 7.03 -16.37
C PHE A 272 11.41 8.00 -15.23
N ASP A 273 10.37 8.81 -15.46
CA ASP A 273 9.63 9.47 -14.40
C ASP A 273 8.15 9.23 -14.67
N VAL A 274 7.48 8.51 -13.77
CA VAL A 274 6.05 8.24 -13.83
C VAL A 274 5.34 9.03 -12.73
N GLU A 275 4.28 9.73 -13.10
CA GLU A 275 3.47 10.54 -12.19
C GLU A 275 1.99 10.16 -12.27
N LEU A 276 1.31 10.20 -11.13
CA LEU A 276 -0.14 10.17 -11.06
C LEU A 276 -0.63 11.48 -10.45
N ILE A 277 -1.42 12.22 -11.22
CA ILE A 277 -2.09 13.43 -10.76
C ILE A 277 -3.55 13.06 -10.52
N VAL A 278 -4.01 13.19 -9.28
CA VAL A 278 -5.40 12.92 -8.90
C VAL A 278 -6.04 14.25 -8.50
N THR A 279 -7.13 14.61 -9.16
CA THR A 279 -7.94 15.78 -8.83
C THR A 279 -9.33 15.32 -8.40
N MET A 280 -9.73 15.69 -7.19
CA MET A 280 -10.96 15.24 -6.53
C MET A 280 -11.86 16.43 -6.26
N GLY A 281 -13.10 16.35 -6.74
CA GLY A 281 -14.19 17.27 -6.41
C GLY A 281 -15.52 16.61 -6.77
N ALA A 282 -16.40 17.34 -7.44
CA ALA A 282 -17.64 16.78 -8.00
C ALA A 282 -17.42 15.67 -9.04
N ALA A 283 -16.21 15.60 -9.62
CA ALA A 283 -15.72 14.52 -10.45
C ALA A 283 -14.35 14.06 -9.93
N LEU A 284 -13.95 12.85 -10.31
CA LEU A 284 -12.61 12.30 -10.09
C LEU A 284 -11.86 12.30 -11.41
N LYS A 285 -10.74 13.02 -11.48
CA LYS A 285 -9.83 13.00 -12.62
C LYS A 285 -8.50 12.40 -12.21
N MET A 286 -8.01 11.45 -12.99
CA MET A 286 -6.72 10.78 -12.81
C MET A 286 -5.91 10.92 -14.10
N GLU A 287 -4.68 11.39 -14.00
CA GLU A 287 -3.76 11.51 -15.11
C GLU A 287 -2.47 10.74 -14.78
N LEU A 288 -2.24 9.62 -15.47
CA LEU A 288 -1.00 8.87 -15.41
C LEU A 288 -0.07 9.37 -16.52
N VAL A 289 1.03 10.00 -16.12
CA VAL A 289 2.02 10.59 -17.03
C VAL A 289 3.27 9.76 -16.98
N THR A 290 3.66 9.19 -18.12
CA THR A 290 4.94 8.49 -18.28
C THR A 290 5.90 9.37 -19.05
N ARG A 291 7.09 9.63 -18.50
CA ARG A 291 8.16 10.34 -19.19
C ARG A 291 9.37 9.45 -19.38
N ASN A 292 9.97 9.52 -20.56
CA ASN A 292 11.24 8.88 -20.85
C ASN A 292 12.38 9.85 -20.55
N THR A 293 13.08 9.62 -19.44
CA THR A 293 14.25 10.42 -19.02
C THR A 293 15.57 9.85 -19.56
N GLY A 294 15.50 8.78 -20.36
CA GLY A 294 16.64 8.06 -20.90
C GLY A 294 17.01 8.49 -22.31
N ALA A 295 17.96 7.78 -22.90
CA ALA A 295 18.50 8.05 -24.23
C ALA A 295 17.89 7.19 -25.35
N ALA A 296 17.15 6.13 -25.02
CA ALA A 296 16.53 5.21 -25.97
C ALA A 296 15.01 5.19 -25.80
N PRO A 297 14.22 5.03 -26.87
CA PRO A 297 12.78 4.87 -26.76
C PRO A 297 12.44 3.59 -25.99
N PHE A 298 11.28 3.58 -25.34
CA PHE A 298 10.71 2.37 -24.76
C PHE A 298 9.24 2.24 -25.09
N GLU A 299 8.73 1.01 -25.05
CA GLU A 299 7.32 0.71 -25.23
C GLU A 299 6.68 0.31 -23.90
N ILE A 300 5.46 0.80 -23.67
CA ILE A 300 4.65 0.46 -22.50
C ILE A 300 3.26 -0.03 -22.90
N THR A 301 2.69 -0.82 -22.02
CA THR A 301 1.23 -0.94 -21.84
C THR A 301 0.92 -0.52 -20.41
N GLN A 302 -0.28 -0.02 -20.13
CA GLN A 302 -0.57 0.57 -18.82
C GLN A 302 -2.05 0.61 -18.53
N GLY A 303 -2.44 0.93 -17.30
CA GLY A 303 -3.84 1.02 -16.94
C GLY A 303 -4.14 1.67 -15.61
N LEU A 304 -5.29 2.33 -15.57
CA LEU A 304 -6.01 2.70 -14.35
C LEU A 304 -7.12 1.66 -14.17
N HIS A 305 -6.82 0.62 -13.38
CA HIS A 305 -7.66 -0.57 -13.23
C HIS A 305 -8.85 -0.28 -12.29
N THR A 306 -9.80 0.53 -12.73
CA THR A 306 -10.82 1.09 -11.86
C THR A 306 -11.90 0.07 -11.48
N TYR A 307 -12.05 -0.18 -10.18
CA TYR A 307 -13.12 -0.99 -9.60
C TYR A 307 -14.28 -0.07 -9.19
N PHE A 308 -15.39 -0.15 -9.89
CA PHE A 308 -16.62 0.55 -9.55
C PHE A 308 -17.47 -0.25 -8.59
N ARG A 309 -18.05 0.44 -7.61
CA ARG A 309 -19.08 -0.13 -6.74
C ARG A 309 -20.43 -0.03 -7.42
N VAL A 310 -21.09 -1.17 -7.58
CA VAL A 310 -22.41 -1.28 -8.19
C VAL A 310 -23.39 -1.89 -7.20
N GLY A 311 -24.68 -1.56 -7.30
CA GLY A 311 -25.67 -2.09 -6.36
C GLY A 311 -25.96 -3.58 -6.58
N ALA A 312 -25.95 -4.02 -7.83
CA ALA A 312 -26.06 -5.44 -8.20
C ALA A 312 -25.54 -5.65 -9.64
N ILE A 313 -24.50 -6.48 -9.80
CA ILE A 313 -23.89 -6.76 -11.10
C ILE A 313 -24.89 -7.32 -12.12
N ALA A 314 -25.84 -8.15 -11.66
CA ALA A 314 -26.84 -8.80 -12.51
C ALA A 314 -27.83 -7.82 -13.19
N SER A 315 -27.96 -6.61 -12.66
CA SER A 315 -28.78 -5.53 -13.22
C SER A 315 -27.96 -4.34 -13.72
N THR A 316 -26.63 -4.49 -13.74
CA THR A 316 -25.71 -3.45 -14.21
C THR A 316 -25.47 -3.61 -15.70
N GLN A 317 -25.39 -2.49 -16.43
CA GLN A 317 -25.04 -2.49 -17.86
C GLN A 317 -23.96 -1.47 -18.16
N VAL A 318 -23.14 -1.72 -19.19
CA VAL A 318 -22.17 -0.75 -19.70
C VAL A 318 -22.48 -0.40 -21.15
N THR A 319 -22.75 0.88 -21.42
CA THR A 319 -22.92 1.42 -22.78
C THR A 319 -21.67 2.19 -23.22
N GLY A 320 -21.54 2.45 -24.53
CA GLY A 320 -20.40 3.13 -25.15
C GLY A 320 -19.40 2.18 -25.83
N LEU A 321 -19.67 0.88 -25.78
CA LEU A 321 -18.88 -0.20 -26.38
C LEU A 321 -19.66 -0.99 -27.43
N GLU A 322 -20.84 -0.51 -27.82
CA GLU A 322 -21.64 -1.07 -28.89
C GLU A 322 -20.82 -1.10 -30.19
N ASP A 323 -20.99 -2.19 -30.95
CA ASP A 323 -20.33 -2.45 -32.24
C ASP A 323 -18.79 -2.42 -32.19
N THR A 324 -18.22 -2.50 -30.99
CA THR A 324 -16.77 -2.53 -30.77
C THR A 324 -16.27 -3.97 -30.72
N VAL A 325 -15.14 -4.22 -31.36
CA VAL A 325 -14.46 -5.51 -31.32
C VAL A 325 -13.78 -5.70 -29.97
N TYR A 326 -13.90 -6.88 -29.38
CA TYR A 326 -13.21 -7.27 -28.16
C TYR A 326 -12.49 -8.62 -28.28
N LEU A 327 -11.50 -8.81 -27.42
CA LEU A 327 -10.82 -10.08 -27.16
C LEU A 327 -11.28 -10.60 -25.80
N ASP A 328 -11.86 -11.79 -25.77
CA ASP A 328 -12.38 -12.41 -24.55
C ASP A 328 -11.34 -13.32 -23.89
N LYS A 329 -10.75 -12.90 -22.76
CA LYS A 329 -9.71 -13.68 -22.09
C LYS A 329 -10.23 -14.97 -21.48
N VAL A 330 -11.51 -15.01 -21.09
CA VAL A 330 -12.15 -16.23 -20.56
C VAL A 330 -12.18 -17.31 -21.65
N LEU A 331 -12.39 -16.89 -22.89
CA LEU A 331 -12.42 -17.76 -24.07
C LEU A 331 -11.09 -17.79 -24.83
N GLY A 332 -9.96 -17.61 -24.14
CA GLY A 332 -8.62 -17.75 -24.75
C GLY A 332 -8.31 -16.66 -25.79
N PHE A 333 -8.75 -15.43 -25.54
CA PHE A 333 -8.65 -14.27 -26.44
C PHE A 333 -9.44 -14.43 -27.74
N ALA A 334 -10.55 -15.18 -27.71
CA ALA A 334 -11.48 -15.24 -28.84
C ALA A 334 -11.95 -13.83 -29.21
N ARG A 335 -11.93 -13.53 -30.52
CA ARG A 335 -12.31 -12.23 -31.06
C ARG A 335 -13.79 -12.21 -31.40
N ALA A 336 -14.51 -11.21 -30.90
CA ALA A 336 -15.94 -11.03 -31.15
C ALA A 336 -16.30 -9.54 -31.23
N THR A 337 -17.53 -9.23 -31.61
CA THR A 337 -18.08 -7.86 -31.64
C THR A 337 -19.16 -7.74 -30.59
N GLN A 338 -19.11 -6.68 -29.80
CA GLN A 338 -20.15 -6.38 -28.84
C GLN A 338 -21.38 -5.82 -29.56
N HIS A 339 -22.56 -6.35 -29.24
CA HIS A 339 -23.83 -5.84 -29.74
C HIS A 339 -24.69 -5.38 -28.57
N GLY A 340 -25.17 -4.13 -28.63
CA GLY A 340 -25.85 -3.50 -27.50
C GLY A 340 -24.94 -3.34 -26.27
N ALA A 341 -25.57 -3.01 -25.14
CA ALA A 341 -24.86 -2.81 -23.87
C ALA A 341 -24.17 -4.10 -23.42
N VAL A 342 -23.06 -3.95 -22.70
CA VAL A 342 -22.41 -5.06 -22.00
C VAL A 342 -23.28 -5.43 -20.78
N THR A 343 -23.68 -6.69 -20.69
CA THR A 343 -24.44 -7.27 -19.57
C THR A 343 -23.66 -8.41 -18.94
N PHE A 344 -24.02 -8.79 -17.70
CA PHE A 344 -23.24 -9.75 -16.90
C PHE A 344 -24.10 -10.91 -16.40
N ASP A 345 -23.84 -12.11 -16.92
CA ASP A 345 -24.44 -13.39 -16.51
C ASP A 345 -23.39 -14.46 -16.16
N GLY A 346 -22.11 -14.09 -16.19
CA GLY A 346 -20.96 -14.95 -15.92
C GLY A 346 -19.65 -14.17 -15.80
N GLU A 347 -18.53 -14.90 -15.68
CA GLU A 347 -17.19 -14.29 -15.70
C GLU A 347 -17.01 -13.50 -16.99
N THR A 348 -16.60 -12.25 -16.86
CA THR A 348 -16.33 -11.36 -17.98
C THR A 348 -14.91 -10.85 -17.84
N ASP A 349 -14.08 -11.01 -18.87
CA ASP A 349 -12.73 -10.43 -18.97
C ASP A 349 -12.46 -10.08 -20.42
N ARG A 350 -12.88 -8.88 -20.84
CA ARG A 350 -12.90 -8.48 -22.25
C ARG A 350 -12.03 -7.25 -22.48
N VAL A 351 -11.15 -7.32 -23.48
CA VAL A 351 -10.35 -6.19 -23.96
C VAL A 351 -11.00 -5.64 -25.23
N TYR A 352 -11.69 -4.52 -25.11
CA TYR A 352 -12.25 -3.78 -26.24
C TYR A 352 -11.14 -2.97 -26.91
N VAL A 353 -11.01 -3.10 -28.22
CA VAL A 353 -9.91 -2.51 -29.01
C VAL A 353 -10.43 -1.46 -29.99
N ASN A 354 -9.54 -0.55 -30.40
CA ASN A 354 -9.84 0.54 -31.34
C ASN A 354 -11.02 1.43 -30.89
N THR A 355 -11.11 1.69 -29.59
CA THR A 355 -12.17 2.52 -29.01
C THR A 355 -11.60 3.63 -28.14
N THR A 356 -12.06 4.86 -28.42
CA THR A 356 -11.82 6.06 -27.61
C THR A 356 -13.09 6.55 -26.92
N SER A 357 -14.20 5.81 -27.05
CA SER A 357 -15.50 6.17 -26.51
C SER A 357 -15.48 6.21 -24.99
N ASP A 358 -16.27 7.12 -24.44
CA ASP A 358 -16.66 7.09 -23.03
C ASP A 358 -17.54 5.87 -22.78
N CYS A 359 -17.39 5.27 -21.60
CA CYS A 359 -18.30 4.25 -21.11
C CYS A 359 -19.28 4.89 -20.11
N VAL A 360 -20.51 4.39 -20.07
CA VAL A 360 -21.46 4.73 -19.01
C VAL A 360 -21.91 3.43 -18.35
N ILE A 361 -21.71 3.36 -17.03
CA ILE A 361 -22.21 2.27 -16.20
C ILE A 361 -23.61 2.68 -15.73
N ASP A 362 -24.63 1.97 -16.20
CA ASP A 362 -26.00 2.09 -15.71
C ASP A 362 -26.17 1.13 -14.53
N ASP A 363 -26.18 1.70 -13.33
CA ASP A 363 -26.31 0.97 -12.07
C ASP A 363 -27.74 1.11 -11.56
N ALA A 364 -28.60 0.18 -12.00
CA ALA A 364 -29.99 0.13 -11.58
C ALA A 364 -30.15 -0.10 -10.06
N GLY A 365 -29.17 -0.74 -9.42
CA GLY A 365 -29.20 -1.03 -7.99
C GLY A 365 -29.10 0.23 -7.12
N PHE A 366 -28.24 1.18 -7.51
CA PHE A 366 -28.16 2.49 -6.86
C PHE A 366 -28.89 3.61 -7.61
N LYS A 367 -29.57 3.29 -8.72
CA LYS A 367 -30.33 4.25 -9.55
C LYS A 367 -29.47 5.43 -9.99
N ARG A 368 -28.27 5.14 -10.49
CA ARG A 368 -27.29 6.14 -10.91
C ARG A 368 -26.60 5.73 -12.19
N LYS A 369 -26.02 6.71 -12.88
CA LYS A 369 -25.15 6.49 -14.03
C LYS A 369 -23.76 7.02 -13.71
N ILE A 370 -22.75 6.21 -13.97
CA ILE A 370 -21.35 6.58 -13.78
C ILE A 370 -20.71 6.70 -15.16
N ARG A 371 -20.35 7.91 -15.56
CA ARG A 371 -19.61 8.16 -16.80
C ARG A 371 -18.12 7.98 -16.56
N VAL A 372 -17.49 7.20 -17.43
CA VAL A 372 -16.05 6.91 -17.45
C VAL A 372 -15.50 7.39 -18.79
N ALA A 373 -14.98 8.61 -18.80
CA ALA A 373 -14.34 9.19 -19.97
C ALA A 373 -12.83 8.94 -19.95
N LYS A 374 -12.23 8.83 -21.14
CA LYS A 374 -10.80 8.54 -21.26
C LYS A 374 -10.10 9.29 -22.38
N SER A 375 -8.78 9.46 -22.24
CA SER A 375 -7.90 9.89 -23.33
C SER A 375 -6.50 9.28 -23.17
N GLY A 376 -5.71 9.30 -24.26
CA GLY A 376 -4.40 8.63 -24.29
C GLY A 376 -4.48 7.10 -24.38
N SER A 377 -5.64 6.56 -24.74
CA SER A 377 -5.94 5.14 -24.85
C SER A 377 -6.88 4.87 -26.00
N THR A 378 -6.67 3.75 -26.69
CA THR A 378 -7.57 3.19 -27.70
C THR A 378 -8.13 1.83 -27.30
N SER A 379 -8.02 1.47 -26.02
CA SER A 379 -8.52 0.20 -25.47
C SER A 379 -9.24 0.37 -24.12
N THR A 380 -10.27 -0.42 -23.88
CA THR A 380 -11.03 -0.45 -22.61
C THR A 380 -11.13 -1.89 -22.15
N VAL A 381 -10.90 -2.16 -20.86
CA VAL A 381 -11.15 -3.49 -20.29
C VAL A 381 -12.41 -3.46 -19.45
N VAL A 382 -13.27 -4.46 -19.64
CA VAL A 382 -14.41 -4.71 -18.77
C VAL A 382 -14.19 -6.05 -18.08
N TRP A 383 -14.23 -6.04 -16.74
CA TRP A 383 -13.94 -7.23 -15.96
C TRP A 383 -14.86 -7.40 -14.75
N ASN A 384 -15.35 -8.62 -14.57
CA ASN A 384 -15.97 -9.10 -13.33
C ASN A 384 -15.54 -10.57 -13.12
N PRO A 385 -15.01 -10.93 -11.92
CA PRO A 385 -14.48 -12.27 -11.69
C PRO A 385 -15.54 -13.37 -11.62
N TRP A 386 -16.78 -13.03 -11.31
CA TRP A 386 -17.83 -13.99 -10.99
C TRP A 386 -17.44 -14.97 -9.87
N ILE A 387 -18.23 -16.03 -9.71
CA ILE A 387 -18.21 -16.94 -8.57
C ILE A 387 -16.90 -17.72 -8.45
N GLU A 388 -16.45 -18.37 -9.53
CA GLU A 388 -15.32 -19.31 -9.44
C GLU A 388 -13.97 -18.59 -9.32
N LYS A 389 -13.77 -17.48 -10.03
CA LYS A 389 -12.52 -16.72 -9.96
C LYS A 389 -12.39 -15.96 -8.64
N GLU A 390 -13.49 -15.52 -8.04
CA GLU A 390 -13.50 -14.89 -6.72
C GLU A 390 -12.86 -15.78 -5.65
N LYS A 391 -13.14 -17.09 -5.67
CA LYS A 391 -12.59 -18.06 -4.71
C LYS A 391 -11.05 -18.09 -4.69
N GLY A 392 -10.41 -17.67 -5.79
CA GLY A 392 -8.96 -17.57 -5.90
C GLY A 392 -8.35 -16.35 -5.20
N PHE A 393 -9.16 -15.40 -4.73
CA PHE A 393 -8.68 -14.17 -4.12
C PHE A 393 -8.79 -14.22 -2.59
N ALA A 394 -7.66 -14.44 -1.93
CA ALA A 394 -7.58 -14.39 -0.46
C ALA A 394 -7.86 -13.00 0.14
N ASP A 395 -7.84 -11.95 -0.68
CA ASP A 395 -8.09 -10.55 -0.30
C ASP A 395 -9.40 -9.99 -0.86
N MET A 396 -10.34 -10.86 -1.27
CA MET A 396 -11.71 -10.52 -1.66
C MET A 396 -12.69 -11.28 -0.77
N ALA A 397 -13.66 -10.60 -0.15
CA ALA A 397 -14.65 -11.29 0.66
C ALA A 397 -15.64 -12.03 -0.25
N GLN A 398 -16.18 -13.14 0.25
CA GLN A 398 -17.11 -13.98 -0.51
C GLN A 398 -18.35 -13.19 -0.94
N GLY A 399 -18.74 -13.34 -2.21
CA GLY A 399 -19.91 -12.72 -2.82
C GLY A 399 -19.72 -11.28 -3.28
N GLU A 400 -18.56 -10.66 -3.06
CA GLU A 400 -18.30 -9.28 -3.46
C GLU A 400 -18.23 -9.07 -4.98
N TYR A 401 -18.08 -10.13 -5.78
CA TYR A 401 -18.19 -10.02 -7.24
C TYR A 401 -19.56 -9.43 -7.66
N GLN A 402 -20.58 -9.53 -6.80
CA GLN A 402 -21.92 -8.98 -7.06
C GLN A 402 -22.01 -7.46 -6.90
N GLU A 403 -21.07 -6.85 -6.19
CA GLU A 403 -21.07 -5.44 -5.80
C GLU A 403 -19.99 -4.62 -6.53
N MET A 404 -19.29 -5.24 -7.48
CA MET A 404 -18.14 -4.64 -8.16
C MET A 404 -18.17 -4.86 -9.68
N LEU A 405 -17.63 -3.90 -10.41
CA LEU A 405 -17.39 -3.99 -11.84
C LEU A 405 -16.13 -3.22 -12.18
N CYS A 406 -15.22 -3.80 -12.96
CA CYS A 406 -14.12 -3.05 -13.53
C CYS A 406 -14.47 -2.52 -14.92
N VAL A 407 -14.29 -1.21 -15.11
CA VAL A 407 -14.22 -0.56 -16.43
C VAL A 407 -12.92 0.24 -16.43
N GLU A 408 -11.93 -0.28 -17.15
CA GLU A 408 -10.55 0.14 -16.99
C GLU A 408 -10.10 1.00 -18.16
N THR A 409 -9.53 2.16 -17.85
CA THR A 409 -8.85 3.01 -18.82
C THR A 409 -7.43 2.50 -19.01
N VAL A 410 -7.13 1.91 -20.16
CA VAL A 410 -5.88 1.15 -20.37
C VAL A 410 -5.28 1.38 -21.75
N ASN A 411 -3.97 1.18 -21.87
CA ASN A 411 -3.30 0.83 -23.11
C ASN A 411 -2.99 -0.67 -23.01
N ALA A 412 -3.79 -1.54 -23.63
CA ALA A 412 -3.73 -2.99 -23.47
C ALA A 412 -3.60 -3.75 -24.80
N GLY A 413 -2.87 -4.86 -24.77
CA GLY A 413 -2.70 -5.74 -25.93
C GLY A 413 -1.93 -5.05 -27.07
N GLU A 414 -2.64 -4.78 -28.17
CA GLU A 414 -2.10 -4.12 -29.37
C GLU A 414 -1.97 -2.60 -29.20
N ASP A 415 -2.69 -2.00 -28.24
CA ASP A 415 -2.58 -0.58 -27.88
C ASP A 415 -1.30 -0.36 -27.06
N ARG A 416 -0.15 -0.41 -27.74
CA ARG A 416 1.19 -0.18 -27.18
C ARG A 416 1.60 1.26 -27.44
N VAL A 417 2.28 1.86 -26.47
CA VAL A 417 2.74 3.24 -26.54
C VAL A 417 4.26 3.28 -26.57
N THR A 418 4.83 3.81 -27.63
CA THR A 418 6.26 4.13 -27.72
C THR A 418 6.51 5.54 -27.19
N VAL A 419 7.31 5.66 -26.13
CA VAL A 419 7.72 6.95 -25.57
C VAL A 419 9.16 7.24 -26.00
N ALA A 420 9.32 8.23 -26.89
CA ALA A 420 10.63 8.66 -27.38
C ALA A 420 11.49 9.30 -26.26
N PRO A 421 12.83 9.33 -26.38
CA PRO A 421 13.71 10.03 -25.45
C PRO A 421 13.27 11.48 -25.22
N GLY A 422 13.14 11.91 -23.96
CA GLY A 422 12.63 13.23 -23.59
C GLY A 422 11.12 13.44 -23.83
N GLY A 423 10.42 12.44 -24.37
CA GLY A 423 8.99 12.46 -24.62
C GLY A 423 8.16 12.09 -23.40
N GLU A 424 6.86 12.37 -23.49
CA GLU A 424 5.86 11.94 -22.51
C GLU A 424 4.62 11.33 -23.18
N HIS A 425 3.96 10.44 -22.45
CA HIS A 425 2.61 9.97 -22.77
C HIS A 425 1.70 10.13 -21.55
N ARG A 426 0.44 10.50 -21.79
CA ARG A 426 -0.54 10.78 -20.73
C ARG A 426 -1.80 9.95 -20.96
N LEU A 427 -2.11 9.08 -20.00
CA LEU A 427 -3.36 8.34 -19.92
C LEU A 427 -4.27 9.05 -18.91
N VAL A 428 -5.47 9.42 -19.34
CA VAL A 428 -6.43 10.15 -18.50
C VAL A 428 -7.69 9.33 -18.32
N ALA A 429 -8.14 9.21 -17.07
CA ALA A 429 -9.49 8.78 -16.74
C ALA A 429 -10.23 9.94 -16.05
N PHE A 430 -11.47 10.18 -16.47
CA PHE A 430 -12.36 11.15 -15.85
C PHE A 430 -13.67 10.45 -15.50
N ILE A 431 -14.01 10.47 -14.22
CA ILE A 431 -15.15 9.75 -13.64
C ILE A 431 -16.10 10.77 -13.03
N ALA A 432 -17.37 10.71 -13.44
CA ALA A 432 -18.42 11.56 -12.91
C ALA A 432 -19.73 10.77 -12.77
N LEU A 433 -20.61 11.24 -11.88
CA LEU A 433 -22.00 10.82 -11.90
C LEU A 433 -22.75 11.72 -12.88
N ASP A 434 -23.55 11.13 -13.77
CA ASP A 434 -24.46 11.93 -14.57
C ASP A 434 -25.50 12.57 -13.65
N ALA A 435 -25.91 13.81 -13.97
CA ALA A 435 -26.99 14.45 -13.25
C ALA A 435 -28.23 13.55 -13.30
N ALA A 436 -28.87 13.30 -12.15
CA ALA A 436 -30.12 12.56 -12.11
C ALA A 436 -31.12 13.25 -13.05
N VAL A 437 -31.65 12.49 -14.02
CA VAL A 437 -32.69 12.95 -14.94
C VAL A 437 -33.99 13.15 -14.19
#